data_AF-A0A535B7K8-F1
#
_entry.id   AF-A0A535B7K8-F1
#
_cell.length_a   1.000
_cell.length_b   1.000
_cell.length_c   1.000
_cell.angle_alpha   90.00
_cell.angle_beta   90.00
_cell.angle_gamma   90.00
#
_symmetry.space_group_name_H-M   'P 1'
#
loop_
_entity.id
_entity.type
_entity.pdbx_description
1 polymer ?
#
loop_
_entity_poly.entity_id
_entity_poly.type
_entity_poly.pdbx_seq_one_letter_code
_entity_poly.pdbx_strand_id
1 'polypeptide(L)'
;MLGPEYSLYFSSFALARYHRPFPFGIFGRYCTGAVPQVYWNAFRWPVDQSLDWAYEDYAAVGFAPDRVFPAGGLYREGIVGYPYPDEVREFAQRTRVTGSRGVSFWSYEHMNEEMWEAVRSATVEEEGMSSAEFDQLNASASQLAGRVGQLEAEVAAIRSTPPPTAAPPPRTYTVQPGDTLSGIAASFGLDGWQRLYEINAGAIGDDPNRIYPGQVLVIP
;
A
#
# COMPACT_ATOMS: atom_id res chain seq x y z
N MET A 1 11.84 29.37 48.52
CA MET A 1 12.26 28.74 47.25
C MET A 1 11.49 27.44 47.12
N LEU A 2 10.92 27.16 45.95
CA LEU A 2 10.41 25.82 45.63
C LEU A 2 11.61 24.87 45.68
N GLY A 3 11.47 23.68 46.30
CA GLY A 3 12.58 22.74 46.47
C GLY A 3 13.14 22.24 45.12
N PRO A 4 14.33 21.60 45.11
CA PRO A 4 14.98 21.16 43.87
C PRO A 4 14.15 20.16 43.05
N GLU A 5 13.22 19.46 43.70
CA GLU A 5 12.27 18.52 43.09
C GLU A 5 11.14 19.23 42.30
N TYR A 6 10.89 20.52 42.56
CA TYR A 6 9.75 21.24 42.01
C TYR A 6 10.16 22.05 40.77
N SER A 7 9.90 21.48 39.60
CA SER A 7 10.28 22.10 38.33
C SER A 7 9.46 23.35 38.04
N LEU A 8 10.15 24.46 37.80
CA LEU A 8 9.53 25.73 37.40
C LEU A 8 9.84 25.99 35.92
N TYR A 9 8.80 26.28 35.14
CA TYR A 9 8.94 26.65 33.74
C TYR A 9 8.37 28.05 33.53
N PHE A 10 8.87 28.76 32.52
CA PHE A 10 8.29 30.03 32.08
C PHE A 10 7.91 29.92 30.61
N SER A 11 6.86 30.65 30.23
CA SER A 11 6.43 30.74 28.83
C SER A 11 6.64 32.15 28.31
N SER A 12 7.00 32.26 27.04
CA SER A 12 7.14 33.52 26.31
C SER A 12 6.88 33.31 24.82
N PHE A 13 6.96 34.37 24.04
CA PHE A 13 6.86 34.30 22.58
C PHE A 13 7.95 33.41 21.96
N ALA A 14 7.63 32.74 20.85
CA ALA A 14 8.54 31.80 20.18
C ALA A 14 9.87 32.43 19.73
N LEU A 15 9.84 33.67 19.24
CA LEU A 15 11.02 34.35 18.71
C LEU A 15 11.58 35.32 19.74
N ALA A 16 12.53 34.85 20.56
CA ALA A 16 13.21 35.66 21.57
C ALA A 16 13.85 36.94 20.99
N ARG A 17 14.27 36.91 19.71
CA ARG A 17 14.86 38.07 19.01
C ARG A 17 13.92 39.28 18.92
N TYR A 18 12.60 39.07 19.00
CA TYR A 18 11.61 40.15 19.04
C TYR A 18 11.33 40.68 20.45
N HIS A 19 11.88 40.04 21.49
CA HIS A 19 11.67 40.40 22.89
C HIS A 19 12.99 40.56 23.64
N ARG A 20 13.96 41.26 23.04
CA ARG A 20 15.29 41.51 23.65
C ARG A 20 15.27 42.09 25.07
N PRO A 21 14.30 42.97 25.46
CA PRO A 21 14.24 43.46 26.84
C PRO A 21 13.81 42.39 27.87
N PHE A 22 13.26 41.25 27.42
CA PHE A 22 12.82 40.20 28.32
C PHE A 22 14.03 39.55 29.01
N PRO A 23 14.01 39.37 30.35
CA PRO A 23 15.19 38.99 31.10
C PRO A 23 15.45 37.47 31.08
N PHE A 24 15.63 36.88 29.90
CA PHE A 24 15.83 35.44 29.70
C PHE A 24 16.91 34.84 30.62
N GLY A 25 18.02 35.55 30.83
CA GLY A 25 19.10 35.10 31.70
C GLY A 25 18.73 35.00 33.19
N ILE A 26 17.74 35.77 33.67
CA ILE A 26 17.20 35.62 35.03
C ILE A 26 16.40 34.31 35.11
N PHE A 27 15.50 34.10 34.15
CA PHE A 27 14.70 32.88 34.09
C PHE A 27 15.57 31.64 33.91
N GLY A 28 16.63 31.70 33.10
CA GLY A 28 17.56 30.58 32.89
C GLY A 28 18.27 30.12 34.17
N ARG A 29 18.38 30.99 35.19
CA ARG A 29 18.95 30.65 36.51
C ARG A 29 17.94 30.02 37.48
N TYR A 30 16.66 30.33 37.35
CA TYR A 30 15.64 29.94 38.33
C TYR A 30 14.60 28.94 37.80
N CYS A 31 14.49 28.81 36.48
CA CYS A 31 13.56 27.89 35.81
C CYS A 31 14.29 26.67 35.25
N THR A 32 13.65 25.51 35.39
CA THR A 32 14.03 24.25 34.77
C THR A 32 14.17 24.38 33.26
N GLY A 33 13.20 25.05 32.61
CA GLY A 33 13.20 25.26 31.17
C GLY A 33 12.25 26.35 30.71
N ALA A 34 12.26 26.57 29.41
CA ALA A 34 11.40 27.53 28.73
C ALA A 34 10.32 26.83 27.89
N VAL A 35 9.15 27.44 27.81
CA VAL A 35 7.98 26.96 27.05
C VAL A 35 7.63 27.99 25.98
N PRO A 36 8.41 28.10 24.88
CA PRO A 36 8.09 29.03 23.81
C PRO A 36 6.74 28.72 23.18
N GLN A 37 5.90 29.74 23.02
CA GLN A 37 4.60 29.65 22.35
C GLN A 37 4.79 29.70 20.83
N VAL A 38 4.98 28.53 20.21
CA VAL A 38 5.21 28.35 18.78
C VAL A 38 3.86 28.17 18.08
N TYR A 39 3.14 29.27 17.87
CA TYR A 39 1.82 29.26 17.26
C TYR A 39 1.88 29.36 15.73
N TRP A 40 2.47 28.34 15.09
CA TRP A 40 2.66 28.30 13.63
C TRP A 40 1.35 28.51 12.86
N ASN A 41 0.25 27.93 13.37
CA ASN A 41 -1.09 28.06 12.79
C ASN A 41 -1.60 29.51 12.79
N ALA A 42 -1.32 30.26 13.86
CA ALA A 42 -1.72 31.65 14.00
C ALA A 42 -0.91 32.59 13.11
N PHE A 43 0.41 32.35 13.01
CA PHE A 43 1.31 33.13 12.18
C PHE A 43 1.38 32.66 10.72
N ARG A 44 0.74 31.53 10.39
CA ARG A 44 0.79 30.85 9.09
C ARG A 44 2.21 30.59 8.63
N TRP A 45 3.06 30.14 9.56
CA TRP A 45 4.42 29.71 9.27
C TRP A 45 4.47 28.19 9.11
N PRO A 46 5.38 27.67 8.27
CA PRO A 46 5.70 26.24 8.28
C PRO A 46 6.12 25.77 9.66
N VAL A 47 5.70 24.56 10.04
CA VAL A 47 5.96 23.95 11.36
C VAL A 47 7.46 23.84 11.61
N ASP A 48 8.20 23.23 10.68
CA ASP A 48 9.64 23.06 10.72
C ASP A 48 10.39 24.39 10.91
N GLN A 49 10.07 25.39 10.10
CA GLN A 49 10.71 26.69 10.12
C GLN A 49 10.43 27.44 11.42
N SER A 50 9.21 27.35 11.94
CA SER A 50 8.84 27.97 13.21
C SER A 50 9.60 27.40 14.41
N LEU A 51 9.83 26.09 14.41
CA LEU A 51 10.63 25.41 15.43
C LEU A 51 12.11 25.75 15.27
N ASP A 52 12.66 25.71 14.05
CA ASP A 52 14.08 26.00 13.80
C ASP A 52 14.44 27.41 14.30
N TRP A 53 13.60 28.42 14.01
CA TRP A 53 13.80 29.76 14.55
C TRP A 53 13.68 29.84 16.07
N ALA A 54 12.72 29.12 16.67
CA ALA A 54 12.56 29.11 18.11
C ALA A 54 13.80 28.49 18.78
N TYR A 55 14.31 27.35 18.30
CA TYR A 55 15.52 26.74 18.87
C TYR A 55 16.75 27.61 18.66
N GLU A 56 16.92 28.23 17.49
CA GLU A 56 18.02 29.17 17.25
C GLU A 56 17.99 30.34 18.25
N ASP A 57 16.83 30.94 18.45
CA ASP A 57 16.63 32.06 19.37
C ASP A 57 16.89 31.68 20.82
N TYR A 58 16.35 30.55 21.27
CA TYR A 58 16.49 30.09 22.64
C TYR A 58 17.91 29.62 22.95
N ALA A 59 18.61 29.02 21.99
CA ALA A 59 20.04 28.75 22.10
C ALA A 59 20.83 30.06 22.29
N ALA A 60 20.51 31.10 21.51
CA ALA A 60 21.17 32.41 21.60
C ALA A 60 20.96 33.10 22.97
N VAL A 61 19.86 32.81 23.67
CA VAL A 61 19.59 33.33 25.03
C VAL A 61 19.92 32.33 26.16
N GLY A 62 20.62 31.23 25.85
CA GLY A 62 21.23 30.33 26.83
C GLY A 62 20.41 29.11 27.24
N PHE A 63 19.43 28.70 26.44
CA PHE A 63 18.65 27.48 26.65
C PHE A 63 19.05 26.42 25.63
N ALA A 64 19.63 25.32 26.10
CA ALA A 64 19.88 24.13 25.30
C ALA A 64 18.56 23.42 24.94
N PRO A 65 18.50 22.63 23.83
CA PRO A 65 17.26 21.98 23.38
C PRO A 65 16.53 21.16 24.45
N ASP A 66 17.27 20.45 25.32
CA ASP A 66 16.73 19.64 26.41
C ASP A 66 16.05 20.45 27.54
N ARG A 67 16.21 21.78 27.51
CA ARG A 67 15.58 22.77 28.38
C ARG A 67 14.55 23.65 27.66
N VAL A 68 14.24 23.35 26.39
CA VAL A 68 13.19 24.02 25.61
C VAL A 68 12.03 23.04 25.44
N PHE A 69 10.81 23.50 25.71
CA PHE A 69 9.58 22.70 25.67
C PHE A 69 8.53 23.45 24.84
N PRO A 70 8.63 23.43 23.50
CA PRO A 70 7.73 24.20 22.64
C PRO A 70 6.25 23.92 22.92
N ALA A 71 5.45 24.98 22.96
CA ALA A 71 3.99 24.92 23.06
C ALA A 71 3.35 25.25 21.71
N GLY A 72 2.71 24.26 21.08
CA GLY A 72 1.96 24.43 19.84
C GLY A 72 0.57 25.03 20.05
N GLY A 73 0.01 25.70 19.04
CA GLY A 73 -1.33 26.28 19.12
C GLY A 73 -2.39 25.34 18.57
N LEU A 74 -3.37 24.93 19.38
CA LEU A 74 -4.49 24.06 18.95
C LEU A 74 -5.84 24.79 18.91
N TYR A 75 -5.83 26.11 18.73
CA TYR A 75 -7.03 26.94 18.80
C TYR A 75 -7.46 27.43 17.43
N ARG A 76 -8.73 27.83 17.35
CA ARG A 76 -9.31 28.57 16.24
C ARG A 76 -9.77 29.94 16.73
N GLU A 77 -9.29 31.00 16.10
CA GLU A 77 -9.71 32.37 16.40
C GLU A 77 -9.70 33.23 15.14
N GLY A 78 -10.84 33.83 14.79
CA GLY A 78 -10.97 34.67 13.60
C GLY A 78 -10.54 33.94 12.31
N ILE A 79 -9.44 34.41 11.71
CA ILE A 79 -8.85 33.87 10.48
C ILE A 79 -7.87 32.71 10.71
N VAL A 80 -7.60 32.37 11.98
CA VAL A 80 -6.73 31.27 12.39
C VAL A 80 -7.57 29.99 12.41
N GLY A 81 -7.22 29.03 11.55
CA GLY A 81 -7.82 27.70 11.55
C GLY A 81 -7.21 26.79 12.61
N TYR A 82 -7.91 25.70 12.93
CA TYR A 82 -7.30 24.59 13.66
C TYR A 82 -6.15 24.00 12.85
N PRO A 83 -5.04 23.59 13.48
CA PRO A 83 -4.00 22.84 12.80
C PRO A 83 -4.53 21.47 12.36
N TYR A 84 -3.96 20.91 11.31
CA TYR A 84 -4.23 19.54 10.89
C TYR A 84 -3.51 18.54 11.81
N PRO A 85 -4.05 17.32 12.01
CA PRO A 85 -3.37 16.28 12.79
C PRO A 85 -1.94 15.97 12.32
N ASP A 86 -1.68 16.06 11.02
CA ASP A 86 -0.34 15.87 10.46
C ASP A 86 0.64 16.97 10.88
N GLU A 87 0.20 18.23 10.96
CA GLU A 87 1.02 19.34 11.50
C GLU A 87 1.31 19.14 12.99
N VAL A 88 0.35 18.62 13.76
CA VAL A 88 0.53 18.28 15.17
C VAL A 88 1.57 17.17 15.33
N ARG A 89 1.52 16.14 14.47
CA ARG A 89 2.51 15.05 14.43
C ARG A 89 3.89 15.59 14.11
N GLU A 90 4.01 16.38 13.04
CA GLU A 90 5.28 16.97 12.61
C GLU A 90 5.88 17.82 13.73
N PHE A 91 5.09 18.67 14.37
CA PHE A 91 5.54 19.51 15.48
C PHE A 91 6.10 18.70 16.65
N ALA A 92 5.41 17.64 17.04
CA ALA A 92 5.85 16.75 18.12
C ALA A 92 7.11 15.95 17.73
N GLN A 93 7.17 15.40 16.51
CA GLN A 93 8.33 14.65 16.00
C GLN A 93 9.57 15.54 15.91
N ARG A 94 9.45 16.72 15.30
CA ARG A 94 10.55 17.69 15.18
C ARG A 94 11.04 18.14 16.54
N THR A 95 10.14 18.43 17.47
CA THR A 95 10.51 18.78 18.86
C THR A 95 11.34 17.69 19.51
N ARG A 96 10.90 16.43 19.40
CA ARG A 96 11.65 15.27 19.92
C ARG A 96 13.02 15.11 19.25
N VAL A 97 13.09 15.13 17.92
CA VAL A 97 14.33 14.94 17.14
C VAL A 97 15.36 16.04 17.43
N THR A 98 14.91 17.28 17.64
CA THR A 98 15.80 18.41 17.99
C THR A 98 16.39 18.28 19.40
N GLY A 99 15.81 17.43 20.27
CA GLY A 99 16.37 17.10 21.58
C GLY A 99 15.58 17.63 22.77
N SER A 100 14.38 18.19 22.55
CA SER A 100 13.50 18.55 23.66
C SER A 100 13.03 17.32 24.42
N ARG A 101 13.01 17.44 25.75
CA ARG A 101 12.52 16.36 26.64
C ARG A 101 10.99 16.32 26.76
N GLY A 102 10.30 17.23 26.09
CA GLY A 102 8.85 17.26 26.06
C GLY A 102 8.32 18.36 25.13
N VAL A 103 7.03 18.25 24.83
CA VAL A 103 6.27 19.19 24.02
C VAL A 103 4.98 19.52 24.77
N SER A 104 4.42 20.70 24.54
CA SER A 104 3.12 21.08 25.07
C SER A 104 2.25 21.68 23.97
N PHE A 105 0.98 21.90 24.29
CA PHE A 105 0.03 22.54 23.41
C PHE A 105 -0.84 23.51 24.22
N TRP A 106 -1.27 24.59 23.58
CA TRP A 106 -2.28 25.50 24.11
C TRP A 106 -3.64 25.15 23.52
N SER A 107 -4.69 25.24 24.35
CA SER A 107 -6.09 24.94 24.00
C SER A 107 -6.38 23.44 23.83
N TYR A 108 -5.94 22.63 24.80
CA TYR A 108 -6.15 21.17 24.84
C TYR A 108 -7.62 20.74 24.75
N GLU A 109 -8.56 21.59 25.18
CA GLU A 109 -10.00 21.36 25.09
C GLU A 109 -10.51 21.13 23.66
N HIS A 110 -9.70 21.47 22.64
CA HIS A 110 -10.00 21.26 21.23
C HIS A 110 -9.26 20.08 20.60
N MET A 111 -8.48 19.30 21.36
CA MET A 111 -7.86 18.07 20.82
C MET A 111 -8.92 17.02 20.49
N ASN A 112 -8.89 16.53 19.25
CA ASN A 112 -9.64 15.36 18.82
C ASN A 112 -8.77 14.08 18.91
N GLU A 113 -9.37 12.92 18.66
CA GLU A 113 -8.67 11.61 18.73
C GLU A 113 -7.49 11.53 17.76
N GLU A 114 -7.62 12.07 16.54
CA GLU A 114 -6.54 12.06 15.54
C GLU A 114 -5.33 12.88 15.99
N MET A 115 -5.55 14.01 16.66
CA MET A 115 -4.48 14.84 17.23
C MET A 115 -3.80 14.14 18.41
N TRP A 116 -4.55 13.44 19.25
CA TRP A 116 -3.95 12.63 20.32
C TRP A 116 -3.09 11.50 19.74
N GLU A 117 -3.58 10.84 18.69
CA GLU A 117 -2.84 9.80 17.97
C GLU A 117 -1.59 10.34 17.29
N ALA A 118 -1.67 11.54 16.70
CA ALA A 118 -0.55 12.24 16.12
C ALA A 118 0.56 12.50 17.15
N VAL A 119 0.22 13.00 18.35
CA VAL A 119 1.21 13.20 19.43
C VAL A 119 1.78 11.86 19.91
N ARG A 120 0.94 10.84 20.07
CA ARG A 120 1.38 9.50 20.49
C ARG A 120 2.38 8.92 19.50
N SER A 121 2.00 8.82 18.23
CA SER A 121 2.85 8.27 17.16
C SER A 121 4.16 9.06 16.96
N ALA A 122 4.16 10.37 17.25
CA ALA A 122 5.36 11.19 17.21
C ALA A 122 6.38 10.89 18.32
N THR A 123 5.93 10.31 19.44
CA THR A 123 6.77 10.03 20.61
C THR A 123 7.27 8.59 20.67
N VAL A 124 6.63 7.69 19.93
CA VAL A 124 7.09 6.31 19.72
C VAL A 124 8.36 6.39 18.87
N GLU A 125 9.46 5.81 19.36
CA GLU A 125 10.57 5.47 18.47
C GLU A 125 9.98 4.51 17.44
N GLU A 126 9.90 4.91 16.17
CA GLU A 126 9.89 3.90 15.13
C GLU A 126 11.15 3.07 15.39
N GLU A 127 10.99 1.89 15.98
CA GLU A 127 11.92 0.80 15.80
C GLU A 127 11.98 0.60 14.29
N GLY A 128 12.84 1.36 13.62
CA GLY A 128 13.10 1.20 12.21
C GLY A 128 13.43 -0.26 11.99
N MET A 129 12.82 -0.86 10.95
CA MET A 129 12.97 -2.27 10.62
C MET A 129 14.39 -2.73 10.93
N SER A 130 14.51 -3.70 11.84
CA SER A 130 15.80 -4.23 12.23
C SER A 130 16.53 -4.73 10.99
N SER A 131 17.86 -4.73 11.02
CA SER A 131 18.67 -5.29 9.92
C SER A 131 18.20 -6.70 9.54
N ALA A 132 17.77 -7.50 10.51
CA ALA A 132 17.24 -8.85 10.29
C ALA A 132 15.91 -8.85 9.52
N GLU A 133 14.99 -7.95 9.85
CA GLU A 133 13.72 -7.81 9.12
C GLU A 133 13.95 -7.29 7.70
N PHE A 134 14.91 -6.38 7.52
CA PHE A 134 15.31 -5.91 6.20
C PHE A 134 15.90 -7.03 5.34
N ASP A 135 16.81 -7.83 5.91
CA ASP A 135 17.41 -8.99 5.25
C ASP A 135 16.35 -10.04 4.89
N GLN A 136 15.40 -10.29 5.79
CA GLN A 136 14.29 -11.21 5.55
C GLN A 136 13.36 -10.72 4.44
N LEU A 137 13.09 -9.41 4.40
CA LEU A 137 12.27 -8.82 3.34
C LEU A 137 12.98 -8.91 1.98
N ASN A 138 14.28 -8.64 1.94
CA ASN A 138 15.08 -8.71 0.72
C ASN A 138 15.22 -10.15 0.20
N ALA A 139 15.36 -11.12 1.11
CA ALA A 139 15.34 -12.54 0.79
C ALA A 139 13.98 -12.98 0.20
N SER A 140 12.88 -12.51 0.80
CA SER A 140 11.53 -12.79 0.32
C SER A 140 11.29 -12.19 -1.07
N ALA A 141 11.73 -10.94 -1.29
CA ALA A 141 11.64 -10.28 -2.59
C ALA A 141 12.42 -11.04 -3.67
N SER A 142 13.63 -11.50 -3.35
CA SER A 142 14.46 -12.32 -4.24
C SER A 142 13.80 -13.65 -4.59
N GLN A 143 13.16 -14.31 -3.62
CA GLN A 143 12.42 -15.55 -3.84
C GLN A 143 11.18 -15.34 -4.72
N LEU A 144 10.45 -14.24 -4.51
CA LEU A 144 9.32 -13.83 -5.34
C LEU A 144 9.75 -13.58 -6.79
N ALA A 145 10.84 -12.84 -7.00
CA ALA A 145 11.41 -12.61 -8.32
C ALA A 145 11.78 -13.93 -9.03
N GLY A 146 12.37 -14.88 -8.30
CA GLY A 146 12.67 -16.21 -8.83
C GLY A 146 11.42 -16.99 -9.25
N ARG A 147 10.36 -16.94 -8.44
CA ARG A 147 9.07 -17.59 -8.78
C ARG A 147 8.41 -16.96 -10.01
N VAL A 148 8.45 -15.64 -10.12
CA VAL A 148 7.95 -14.92 -11.31
C VAL A 148 8.70 -15.37 -12.56
N GLY A 149 10.04 -15.44 -12.51
CA GLY A 149 10.83 -15.93 -13.64
C GLY A 149 10.53 -17.37 -14.04
N GLN A 150 10.27 -18.26 -13.08
CA GLN A 150 9.85 -19.64 -13.37
C GLN A 150 8.47 -19.70 -14.05
N LEU A 151 7.50 -18.92 -13.54
CA LEU A 151 6.17 -18.83 -14.13
C LEU A 151 6.22 -18.26 -15.55
N GLU A 152 7.05 -17.24 -15.79
CA GLU A 152 7.26 -16.69 -17.12
C GLU A 152 7.83 -17.72 -18.09
N ALA A 153 8.78 -18.54 -17.65
CA ALA A 153 9.34 -19.62 -18.45
C ALA A 153 8.31 -20.72 -18.74
N GLU A 154 7.48 -21.10 -17.77
CA GLU A 154 6.43 -22.11 -17.94
C GLU A 154 5.34 -21.62 -18.90
N VAL A 155 4.93 -20.35 -18.78
CA VAL A 155 3.99 -19.72 -19.73
C VAL A 155 4.58 -19.66 -21.13
N ALA A 156 5.86 -19.35 -21.28
CA ALA A 156 6.54 -19.37 -22.58
C ALA A 156 6.60 -20.78 -23.18
N ALA A 157 6.85 -21.81 -22.37
CA ALA A 157 6.82 -23.20 -22.80
C ALA A 157 5.43 -23.61 -23.31
N ILE A 158 4.37 -23.30 -22.55
CA ILE A 158 2.99 -23.60 -22.96
C ILE A 158 2.66 -22.92 -24.30
N ARG A 159 3.05 -21.66 -24.48
CA ARG A 159 2.84 -20.91 -25.73
C ARG A 159 3.61 -21.45 -26.93
N SER A 160 4.72 -22.16 -26.71
CA SER A 160 5.58 -22.69 -27.77
C SER A 160 5.31 -24.16 -28.09
N THR A 161 4.53 -24.87 -27.27
CA THR A 161 4.08 -26.23 -27.59
C THR A 161 3.17 -26.21 -28.83
N PRO A 162 3.55 -26.88 -29.94
CA PRO A 162 2.64 -27.01 -31.07
C PRO A 162 1.40 -27.79 -30.66
N PRO A 163 0.20 -27.45 -31.19
CA PRO A 163 -0.97 -28.27 -30.97
C PRO A 163 -0.69 -29.70 -31.45
N PRO A 164 -1.20 -30.74 -30.75
CA PRO A 164 -1.03 -32.11 -31.20
C PRO A 164 -1.52 -32.23 -32.64
N THR A 165 -0.72 -32.84 -33.51
CA THR A 165 -1.06 -33.08 -34.92
C THR A 165 -2.45 -33.71 -34.97
N ALA A 166 -3.41 -32.99 -35.54
CA ALA A 166 -4.75 -33.49 -35.73
C ALA A 166 -4.68 -34.82 -36.51
N ALA A 167 -5.32 -35.86 -35.99
CA ALA A 167 -5.46 -37.12 -36.72
C ALA A 167 -6.09 -36.83 -38.11
N PRO A 168 -5.70 -37.58 -39.15
CA PRO A 168 -6.27 -37.39 -40.49
C PRO A 168 -7.79 -37.48 -40.42
N PRO A 169 -8.52 -36.60 -41.15
CA PRO A 169 -9.97 -36.60 -41.10
C PRO A 169 -10.50 -37.97 -41.54
N PRO A 170 -11.54 -38.50 -40.88
CA PRO A 170 -12.15 -39.76 -41.28
C PRO A 170 -12.64 -39.66 -42.73
N ARG A 171 -12.51 -40.75 -43.48
CA ARG A 171 -13.08 -40.82 -44.83
C ARG A 171 -14.59 -40.80 -44.71
N THR A 172 -15.26 -39.97 -45.51
CA THR A 172 -16.71 -39.85 -45.50
C THR A 172 -17.31 -40.07 -46.88
N TYR A 173 -18.56 -40.49 -46.91
CA TYR A 173 -19.35 -40.68 -48.12
C TYR A 173 -20.72 -40.01 -47.96
N THR A 174 -21.13 -39.24 -48.95
CA THR A 174 -22.46 -38.64 -48.99
C THR A 174 -23.43 -39.54 -49.75
N VAL A 175 -24.43 -40.06 -49.05
CA VAL A 175 -25.48 -40.93 -49.59
C VAL A 175 -26.14 -40.26 -50.80
N GLN A 176 -26.23 -40.99 -51.91
CA GLN A 176 -26.87 -40.57 -53.15
C GLN A 176 -28.27 -41.18 -53.28
N PRO A 177 -29.15 -40.60 -54.10
CA PRO A 177 -30.44 -41.22 -54.43
C PRO A 177 -30.28 -42.65 -54.96
N GLY A 178 -30.90 -43.61 -54.27
CA GLY A 178 -30.85 -45.04 -54.63
C GLY A 178 -29.78 -45.86 -53.92
N ASP A 179 -28.96 -45.23 -53.07
CA ASP A 179 -27.98 -45.96 -52.28
C ASP A 179 -28.63 -46.84 -51.20
N THR A 180 -27.95 -47.93 -50.86
CA THR A 180 -28.24 -48.77 -49.70
C THR A 180 -26.96 -48.94 -48.89
N LEU A 181 -27.06 -49.17 -47.57
CA LEU A 181 -25.87 -49.42 -46.75
C LEU A 181 -25.03 -50.59 -47.26
N SER A 182 -25.68 -51.65 -47.76
CA SER A 182 -24.99 -52.80 -48.39
C SER A 182 -24.26 -52.41 -49.67
N GLY A 183 -24.87 -51.59 -50.52
CA GLY A 183 -24.26 -51.12 -51.77
C GLY A 183 -23.06 -50.19 -51.51
N ILE A 184 -23.19 -49.29 -50.54
CA ILE A 184 -22.09 -48.42 -50.08
C ILE A 184 -20.98 -49.28 -49.47
N ALA A 185 -21.31 -50.20 -48.56
CA ALA A 185 -20.32 -51.08 -47.95
C ALA A 185 -19.54 -51.89 -48.99
N ALA A 186 -20.22 -52.45 -49.99
CA ALA A 186 -19.59 -53.19 -51.08
C ALA A 186 -18.70 -52.31 -51.97
N SER A 187 -19.11 -51.07 -52.28
CA SER A 187 -18.31 -50.16 -53.11
C SER A 187 -17.01 -49.73 -52.43
N PHE A 188 -16.98 -49.73 -51.10
CA PHE A 188 -15.79 -49.49 -50.28
C PHE A 188 -15.08 -50.77 -49.83
N GLY A 189 -15.50 -51.95 -50.31
CA GLY A 189 -14.85 -53.24 -50.02
C GLY A 189 -15.01 -53.74 -48.59
N LEU A 190 -16.07 -53.32 -47.90
CA LEU A 190 -16.39 -53.78 -46.54
C LEU A 190 -17.11 -55.14 -46.58
N ASP A 191 -16.80 -56.00 -45.61
CA ASP A 191 -17.42 -57.32 -45.43
C ASP A 191 -18.80 -57.20 -44.76
N GLY A 192 -19.71 -56.46 -45.41
CA GLY A 192 -21.09 -56.25 -44.95
C GLY A 192 -21.36 -54.84 -44.43
N TRP A 193 -22.65 -54.52 -44.33
CA TRP A 193 -23.14 -53.19 -43.93
C TRP A 193 -23.12 -52.94 -42.42
N GLN A 194 -22.99 -53.99 -41.61
CA GLN A 194 -23.14 -53.92 -40.15
C GLN A 194 -22.12 -52.97 -39.54
N ARG A 195 -20.85 -53.08 -39.96
CA ARG A 195 -19.79 -52.22 -39.44
C ARG A 195 -19.97 -50.76 -39.84
N LEU A 196 -20.45 -50.52 -41.07
CA LEU A 196 -20.78 -49.18 -41.55
C LEU A 196 -21.95 -48.58 -40.77
N TYR A 197 -22.96 -49.38 -40.45
CA TYR A 197 -24.09 -48.95 -39.60
C TYR A 197 -23.64 -48.65 -38.18
N GLU A 198 -22.86 -49.52 -37.53
CA GLU A 198 -22.38 -49.33 -36.15
C GLU A 198 -21.69 -47.97 -35.95
N ILE A 199 -20.81 -47.58 -36.87
CA ILE A 199 -20.07 -46.31 -36.79
C ILE A 199 -20.99 -45.10 -37.03
N ASN A 200 -22.07 -45.28 -37.78
CA ASN A 200 -22.99 -44.21 -38.18
C ASN A 200 -24.37 -44.30 -37.52
N ALA A 201 -24.55 -45.16 -36.51
CA ALA A 201 -25.85 -45.42 -35.89
C ALA A 201 -26.48 -44.14 -35.32
N GLY A 202 -25.67 -43.21 -34.81
CA GLY A 202 -26.14 -41.90 -34.34
C GLY A 202 -26.68 -40.99 -35.46
N ALA A 203 -26.26 -41.18 -36.70
CA ALA A 203 -26.74 -40.42 -37.87
C ALA A 203 -27.88 -41.12 -38.63
N ILE A 204 -27.90 -42.46 -38.59
CA ILE A 204 -28.89 -43.30 -39.30
C ILE A 204 -30.13 -43.56 -38.42
N GLY A 205 -29.97 -43.66 -37.10
CA GLY A 205 -31.02 -44.01 -36.16
C GLY A 205 -31.26 -45.53 -36.05
N ASP A 206 -32.38 -45.91 -35.45
CA ASP A 206 -32.66 -47.30 -35.04
C ASP A 206 -32.97 -48.27 -36.20
N ASP A 207 -33.23 -47.76 -37.41
CA ASP A 207 -33.52 -48.55 -38.60
C ASP A 207 -32.38 -48.44 -39.64
N PRO A 208 -31.54 -49.48 -39.80
CA PRO A 208 -30.44 -49.48 -40.76
C PRO A 208 -30.86 -49.29 -42.22
N ASN A 209 -32.14 -49.54 -42.57
CA ASN A 209 -32.61 -49.36 -43.94
C ASN A 209 -33.02 -47.91 -44.26
N ARG A 210 -33.02 -47.01 -43.26
CA ARG A 210 -33.42 -45.61 -43.43
C ARG A 210 -32.22 -44.69 -43.59
N ILE A 211 -31.59 -44.77 -44.76
CA ILE A 211 -30.65 -43.75 -45.20
C ILE A 211 -31.31 -42.81 -46.22
N TYR A 212 -30.93 -41.53 -46.18
CA TYR A 212 -31.49 -40.46 -46.98
C TYR A 212 -30.39 -39.80 -47.83
N PRO A 213 -30.69 -39.41 -49.07
CA PRO A 213 -29.75 -38.65 -49.89
C PRO A 213 -29.28 -37.38 -49.20
N GLY A 214 -27.98 -37.12 -49.25
CA GLY A 214 -27.34 -36.00 -48.56
C GLY A 214 -26.83 -36.33 -47.16
N GLN A 215 -27.17 -37.48 -46.57
CA GLN A 215 -26.54 -37.92 -45.32
C GLN A 215 -25.05 -38.22 -45.53
N VAL A 216 -24.21 -37.80 -44.57
CA VAL A 216 -22.77 -38.07 -44.59
C VAL A 216 -22.46 -39.21 -43.64
N LEU A 217 -21.91 -40.30 -44.18
CA LEU A 217 -21.49 -41.48 -43.43
C LEU A 217 -19.97 -41.51 -43.31
N VAL A 218 -19.46 -41.85 -42.14
CA VAL A 218 -18.06 -42.18 -41.89
C VAL A 218 -17.79 -43.59 -42.39
N ILE A 219 -16.80 -43.74 -43.27
CA ILE A 219 -16.35 -45.03 -43.78
C ILE A 219 -15.29 -45.60 -42.82
N PRO A 220 -15.44 -46.85 -42.34
CA PRO A 220 -14.47 -47.53 -41.49
C PRO A 220 -13.04 -47.58 -42.05
#